data_AF-A0AAV6YKZ9-F1
#
_entry.id   AF-A0AAV6YKZ9-F1
#
_cell.length_a   1.000
_cell.length_b   1.000
_cell.length_c   1.000
_cell.angle_alpha   90.00
_cell.angle_beta   90.00
_cell.angle_gamma   90.00
#
_symmetry.space_group_name_H-M   'P 1'
#
loop_
_entity.id
_entity.type
_entity.pdbx_description
1 polymer ?
#
loop_
_entity_poly.entity_id
_entity_poly.type
_entity_poly.pdbx_seq_one_letter_code
_entity_poly.pdbx_strand_id
1 'polypeptide(L)'
;MVSTTWSGGTSAVAEELVPLHQTSRVSSLTDCECYGHSSRCSFIDFLNVVTCVSCKHNTRGQHCQHCRLGFYRNVSAELEDENVCIRE
;
A
#
# COMPACT_ATOMS: atom_id res chain seq x y z
N MET A 1 -19.14 34.47 40.60
CA MET A 1 -18.24 34.06 39.49
C MET A 1 -17.74 32.67 39.78
N VAL A 2 -18.34 31.66 39.14
CA VAL A 2 -17.61 30.47 38.68
C VAL A 2 -18.31 30.09 37.37
N SER A 3 -17.66 30.43 36.27
CA SER A 3 -18.08 30.03 34.93
C SER A 3 -17.46 28.66 34.69
N THR A 4 -18.24 27.59 34.76
CA THR A 4 -17.79 26.29 34.25
C THR A 4 -17.92 26.30 32.73
N THR A 5 -16.77 26.38 32.07
CA THR A 5 -16.63 26.23 30.61
C THR A 5 -16.96 24.80 30.21
N TRP A 6 -17.90 24.61 29.28
CA TRP A 6 -18.16 23.31 28.65
C TRP A 6 -17.06 23.03 27.64
N SER A 7 -16.11 22.17 28.02
CA SER A 7 -15.11 21.64 27.10
C SER A 7 -15.68 20.40 26.40
N GLY A 8 -16.16 20.62 25.17
CA GLY A 8 -16.01 19.71 24.03
C GLY A 8 -16.42 18.25 24.22
N GLY A 9 -17.49 17.87 23.53
CA GLY A 9 -18.06 16.53 23.54
C GLY A 9 -17.08 15.41 23.23
N THR A 10 -17.25 14.30 23.95
CA THR A 10 -16.74 13.00 23.55
C THR A 10 -17.46 12.60 22.28
N SER A 11 -16.78 12.61 21.14
CA SER A 11 -17.28 11.96 19.94
C SER A 11 -17.47 10.48 20.24
N ALA A 12 -18.71 10.09 20.54
CA ALA A 12 -19.20 8.76 20.24
C ALA A 12 -19.06 8.59 18.72
N VAL A 13 -18.02 7.89 18.28
CA VAL A 13 -18.02 7.37 16.91
C VAL A 13 -18.85 6.10 16.95
N ALA A 14 -20.05 6.20 16.38
CA ALA A 14 -20.88 5.06 16.08
C ALA A 14 -20.08 4.07 15.22
N GLU A 15 -20.09 2.79 15.61
CA GLU A 15 -19.75 1.69 14.70
C GLU A 15 -20.87 1.56 13.66
N GLU A 16 -20.93 2.53 12.75
CA GLU A 16 -21.85 2.56 11.63
C GLU A 16 -21.03 2.70 10.34
N LEU A 17 -20.98 1.61 9.57
CA LEU A 17 -20.52 1.53 8.19
C LEU A 17 -19.11 2.09 7.91
N VAL A 18 -18.10 1.29 8.25
CA VAL A 18 -16.72 1.49 7.77
C VAL A 18 -16.76 1.63 6.23
N PRO A 19 -16.38 2.79 5.67
CA PRO A 19 -16.28 2.94 4.22
C PRO A 19 -15.21 1.99 3.72
N LEU A 20 -15.51 1.21 2.68
CA LEU A 20 -14.68 0.18 2.03
C LEU A 20 -13.34 0.69 1.42
N HIS A 21 -12.74 1.77 1.93
CA HIS A 21 -11.58 2.40 1.30
C HIS A 21 -10.49 2.91 2.25
N GLN A 22 -10.51 2.60 3.54
CA GLN A 22 -9.33 2.85 4.39
C GLN A 22 -8.71 1.54 4.86
N THR A 23 -7.66 1.16 4.12
CA THR A 23 -6.68 0.13 4.46
C THR A 23 -6.37 0.18 5.95
N SER A 24 -6.58 -0.96 6.59
CA SER A 24 -6.57 -1.17 8.02
C SER A 24 -5.28 -0.71 8.71
N ARG A 25 -5.43 -0.20 9.92
CA ARG A 25 -4.34 -0.10 10.90
C ARG A 25 -4.04 -1.52 11.41
N VAL A 26 -3.49 -2.35 10.53
CA VAL A 26 -3.00 -3.68 10.88
C VAL A 26 -1.55 -3.53 11.28
N SER A 27 -1.29 -3.68 12.57
CA SER A 27 0.05 -3.69 13.14
C SER A 27 0.67 -5.10 13.22
N SER A 28 0.19 -6.10 12.46
CA SER A 28 0.90 -7.39 12.21
C SER A 28 0.15 -8.45 11.34
N LEU A 29 -0.26 -8.13 10.11
CA LEU A 29 -0.57 -9.14 9.07
C LEU A 29 0.04 -8.66 7.75
N THR A 30 1.21 -9.21 7.42
CA THR A 30 2.04 -8.98 6.21
C THR A 30 2.13 -7.53 5.77
N ASP A 31 3.22 -6.86 6.14
CA ASP A 31 3.56 -5.57 5.53
C ASP A 31 3.52 -5.70 4.00
N CYS A 32 3.07 -4.65 3.33
CA CYS A 32 2.94 -4.62 1.88
C CYS A 32 4.33 -4.64 1.24
N GLU A 33 4.89 -5.82 1.03
CA GLU A 33 6.22 -6.00 0.44
C GLU A 33 6.18 -5.76 -1.08
N CYS A 34 6.29 -4.51 -1.50
CA CYS A 34 6.28 -4.12 -2.91
C CYS A 34 7.66 -3.70 -3.44
N TYR A 35 8.75 -4.16 -2.81
CA TYR A 35 10.14 -3.76 -3.11
C TYR A 35 10.31 -2.24 -3.27
N GLY A 36 9.63 -1.43 -2.45
CA GLY A 36 9.70 0.03 -2.54
C GLY A 36 9.07 0.65 -3.82
N HIS A 37 8.41 -0.14 -4.66
CA HIS A 37 7.80 0.33 -5.91
C HIS A 37 6.30 0.62 -5.79
N SER A 38 5.68 0.28 -4.66
CA SER A 38 4.36 0.75 -4.27
C SER A 38 4.26 0.78 -2.75
N SER A 39 3.43 1.68 -2.23
CA SER A 39 3.05 1.68 -0.81
C SER A 39 1.61 1.17 -0.61
N ARG A 40 1.00 0.62 -1.66
CA ARG A 40 -0.41 0.23 -1.68
C ARG A 40 -0.55 -1.17 -2.23
N CYS A 41 -1.32 -2.00 -1.53
CA CYS A 41 -1.76 -3.30 -2.02
C CYS A 41 -3.29 -3.40 -2.02
N SER A 42 -3.80 -4.34 -2.80
CA SER A 42 -5.16 -4.84 -2.74
C SER A 42 -5.11 -6.30 -2.32
N PHE A 43 -6.01 -6.69 -1.42
CA PHE A 43 -6.28 -8.10 -1.18
C PHE A 43 -7.27 -8.60 -2.24
N ILE A 44 -7.02 -9.81 -2.75
CA ILE A 44 -7.84 -10.46 -3.77
C ILE A 44 -8.46 -11.71 -3.13
N ASP A 45 -9.70 -11.59 -2.66
CA ASP A 45 -10.38 -12.58 -1.81
C ASP A 45 -10.41 -13.98 -2.43
N PHE A 46 -10.73 -14.08 -3.72
CA PHE A 46 -10.88 -15.37 -4.41
C PHE A 46 -9.56 -16.13 -4.59
N LEU A 47 -8.41 -15.46 -4.50
CA LEU A 47 -7.09 -16.07 -4.56
C LEU A 47 -6.39 -16.10 -3.20
N ASN A 48 -6.99 -15.51 -2.17
CA ASN A 48 -6.36 -15.29 -0.86
C ASN A 48 -4.94 -14.71 -0.97
N VAL A 49 -4.76 -13.72 -1.84
CA VAL A 49 -3.44 -13.12 -2.13
C VAL A 49 -3.46 -11.60 -1.98
N VAL A 50 -2.39 -11.04 -1.42
CA VAL A 50 -2.14 -9.59 -1.39
C VAL A 50 -1.29 -9.24 -2.61
N THR A 51 -1.76 -8.30 -3.42
CA THR A 51 -1.06 -7.83 -4.62
C THR A 51 -0.85 -6.33 -4.57
N CYS A 52 0.39 -5.90 -4.80
CA CYS A 52 0.76 -4.50 -4.96
C CYS A 52 0.04 -3.88 -6.16
N VAL A 53 -0.53 -2.69 -5.94
CA VAL A 53 -1.24 -1.95 -6.99
C VAL A 53 -0.43 -0.73 -7.40
N SER A 54 -0.57 -0.31 -8.66
CA SER A 54 0.10 0.88 -9.20
C SER A 54 1.63 0.88 -9.03
N CYS A 55 2.28 -0.27 -9.26
CA CYS A 55 3.74 -0.40 -9.24
C CYS A 55 4.43 0.67 -10.12
N LYS A 56 5.38 1.41 -9.52
CA LYS A 56 6.23 2.42 -10.16
C LYS A 56 7.45 1.80 -10.84
N HIS A 57 8.36 2.62 -11.35
CA HIS A 57 9.69 2.18 -11.84
C HIS A 57 9.61 1.10 -12.93
N ASN A 58 8.57 1.15 -13.75
CA ASN A 58 8.29 0.18 -14.82
C ASN A 58 8.21 -1.28 -14.35
N THR A 59 7.84 -1.48 -13.09
CA THR A 59 7.64 -2.81 -12.51
C THR A 59 6.17 -3.25 -12.56
N ARG A 60 5.96 -4.54 -12.33
CA ARG A 60 4.69 -5.26 -12.25
C ARG A 60 4.84 -6.54 -11.44
N GLY A 61 3.73 -7.22 -11.18
CA GLY A 61 3.68 -8.48 -10.44
C GLY A 61 3.13 -8.28 -9.05
N GLN A 62 2.95 -9.39 -8.32
CA GLN A 62 2.35 -9.39 -6.99
C GLN A 62 3.07 -8.46 -6.00
N HIS A 63 4.40 -8.41 -6.10
CA HIS A 63 5.28 -7.63 -5.25
C HIS A 63 6.03 -6.54 -6.03
N CYS A 64 5.62 -6.24 -7.27
CA CYS A 64 6.37 -5.38 -8.19
C CYS A 64 7.77 -5.92 -8.57
N GLN A 65 7.96 -7.24 -8.60
CA GLN A 65 9.27 -7.88 -8.83
C GLN A 65 9.66 -8.08 -10.31
N HIS A 66 8.75 -7.82 -11.23
CA HIS A 66 8.95 -8.07 -12.66
C HIS A 66 8.91 -6.78 -13.46
N CYS A 67 9.63 -6.72 -14.58
CA CYS A 67 9.52 -5.59 -15.49
C CYS A 67 8.25 -5.66 -16.35
N ARG A 68 7.73 -4.48 -16.70
CA ARG A 68 6.68 -4.32 -17.70
C ARG A 68 7.20 -4.70 -19.09
N LEU A 69 6.27 -4.98 -20.01
CA LEU A 69 6.61 -5.25 -21.40
C LEU A 69 7.37 -4.07 -22.01
N GLY A 70 8.45 -4.37 -22.73
CA GLY A 70 9.36 -3.37 -23.30
C GLY A 70 10.42 -2.83 -22.33
N PHE A 71 10.49 -3.34 -21.09
CA PHE A 71 11.55 -3.06 -20.13
C PHE A 71 12.26 -4.34 -19.72
N TYR A 72 13.56 -4.23 -19.44
CA TYR A 72 14.42 -5.34 -19.06
C TYR A 72 15.04 -5.11 -17.68
N ARG A 73 15.31 -6.22 -16.99
CA ARG A 73 15.91 -6.18 -15.65
C ARG A 73 17.37 -5.73 -15.74
N ASN A 74 17.71 -4.64 -15.08
CA ASN A 74 19.10 -4.26 -14.84
C ASN A 74 19.71 -5.18 -13.80
N VAL A 75 20.56 -6.11 -14.22
CA VAL A 75 21.20 -7.10 -13.33
C VAL A 75 22.20 -6.48 -12.35
N SER A 76 22.63 -5.24 -12.58
CA SER A 76 23.55 -4.52 -11.69
C SER A 76 22.83 -3.79 -10.57
N ALA A 77 21.50 -3.65 -10.64
CA ALA A 77 20.69 -2.95 -9.66
C ALA A 77 19.95 -3.92 -8.73
N GLU A 78 19.76 -3.51 -7.48
CA GLU A 78 18.94 -4.26 -6.52
C GLU A 78 17.45 -4.20 -6.89
N LEU A 79 16.63 -5.03 -6.23
CA LEU A 79 15.20 -5.11 -6.53
C LEU A 79 14.45 -3.83 -6.18
N GLU A 80 14.90 -3.09 -5.16
CA GLU A 80 14.26 -1.88 -4.67
C GLU A 80 14.65 -0.62 -5.48
N ASP A 81 15.61 -0.74 -6.40
CA ASP A 81 16.14 0.40 -7.17
C ASP A 81 15.13 0.95 -8.18
N GLU A 82 15.08 2.27 -8.34
CA GLU A 82 14.22 2.94 -9.33
C GLU A 82 14.57 2.57 -10.80
N ASN A 83 15.80 2.17 -11.05
CA ASN A 83 16.33 1.77 -12.36
C ASN A 83 16.44 0.25 -12.50
N VAL A 84 15.72 -0.53 -11.68
CA VAL A 84 15.67 -2.00 -11.80
C VAL A 84 15.14 -2.44 -13.16
N CYS A 85 14.27 -1.64 -13.79
CA CYS A 85 13.71 -1.90 -15.11
C CYS A 85 14.04 -0.77 -16.10
N ILE A 86 14.93 -1.06 -17.03
CA ILE A 86 15.42 -0.12 -18.06
C ILE A 86 14.85 -0.43 -19.44
N ARG A 87 14.70 0.59 -20.28
CA ARG A 87 14.40 0.44 -21.71
C ARG A 87 15.72 0.30 -22.46
N GLU A 88 15.75 -0.63 -23.41
CA GLU A 88 16.80 -0.69 -24.44
C GLU A 88 16.64 0.46 -25.44
#